data_AF-A0A6A0H0V8-F1
#
_entry.id   AF-A0A6A0H0V8-F1
#
_cell.length_a   1.000
_cell.length_b   1.000
_cell.length_c   1.000
_cell.angle_alpha   90.00
_cell.angle_beta   90.00
_cell.angle_gamma   90.00
#
_symmetry.space_group_name_H-M   'P 1'
#
loop_
_entity.id
_entity.type
_entity.pdbx_description
1 polymer ?
#
loop_
_entity_poly.entity_id
_entity_poly.type
_entity_poly.pdbx_seq_one_letter_code
_entity_poly.pdbx_strand_id
1 'polypeptide(L)'
;MSGLSGLIRFDEAGFRKDVALDVIELTKAGLMKVGRLNFVCVDTQAAPYAMLKPSEENLEGNSRFEGFSVDLLREIAKSLGFAFTLRLAKDGQHGKYDPATEKWTGMIGELLEQEADLAIGDLTITYEREQVVDFTMPWMNLGISILYRRVNRRAPNFFSFMAPLSLDVWLYIATAYLAVSLLLHWLARYAASINF
;
A
#
# COMPACT_ATOMS: atom_id res chain seq x y z
N MET A 1 -1.86 33.48 24.26
CA MET A 1 -1.64 34.95 24.36
C MET A 1 -1.94 35.55 22.99
N SER A 2 -2.49 36.76 22.89
CA SER A 2 -2.71 37.42 21.59
C SER A 2 -1.71 38.57 21.42
N GLY A 3 -1.17 38.74 20.22
CA GLY A 3 -0.24 39.81 19.87
C GLY A 3 -0.48 40.33 18.45
N LEU A 4 0.46 41.12 17.91
CA LEU A 4 0.37 41.70 16.55
C LEU A 4 0.23 40.67 15.43
N SER A 5 0.64 39.43 15.68
CA SER A 5 0.53 38.31 14.74
C SER A 5 -0.68 37.40 15.02
N GLY A 6 -1.64 37.89 15.80
CA GLY A 6 -2.83 37.14 16.18
C GLY A 6 -2.60 36.24 17.40
N LEU A 7 -3.22 35.07 17.40
CA LEU A 7 -3.10 34.09 18.47
C LEU A 7 -1.70 33.47 18.46
N ILE A 8 -1.01 33.53 19.59
CA ILE A 8 0.32 32.95 19.76
C ILE A 8 0.18 31.70 20.63
N ARG A 9 0.49 30.55 20.02
CA ARG A 9 0.61 29.23 20.64
C ARG A 9 1.83 28.51 20.10
N PHE A 10 2.36 27.58 20.88
CA PHE A 10 3.52 26.78 20.51
C PHE A 10 3.20 25.30 20.72
N ASP A 11 3.84 24.42 19.94
CA ASP A 11 3.84 22.99 20.17
C ASP A 11 4.93 22.55 21.17
N GLU A 12 5.05 21.25 21.42
CA GLU A 12 6.02 20.68 22.36
C GLU A 12 7.47 20.87 21.92
N ALA A 13 7.70 21.07 20.61
CA ALA A 13 9.02 21.33 20.04
C ALA A 13 9.37 22.84 19.99
N GLY A 14 8.45 23.71 20.43
CA GLY A 14 8.64 25.16 20.48
C GLY A 14 8.34 25.87 19.16
N PHE A 15 7.76 25.21 18.17
CA PHE A 15 7.32 25.85 16.93
C PHE A 15 5.97 26.52 17.12
N ARG A 16 5.75 27.63 16.40
CA ARG A 16 4.49 28.37 16.49
C ARG A 16 3.35 27.56 15.84
N LYS A 17 2.26 27.37 16.58
CA LYS A 17 1.02 26.69 16.16
C LYS A 17 -0.13 27.70 16.06
N ASP A 18 -1.19 27.33 15.33
CA ASP A 18 -2.42 28.11 15.13
C ASP A 18 -2.18 29.46 14.43
N VAL A 19 -1.34 29.47 13.39
CA VAL A 19 -0.98 30.67 12.62
C VAL A 19 -2.01 30.93 11.52
N ALA A 20 -2.59 32.13 11.52
CA ALA A 20 -3.42 32.60 10.41
C ALA A 20 -2.57 33.44 9.46
N LEU A 21 -2.43 32.98 8.21
CA LEU A 21 -1.75 33.72 7.15
C LEU A 21 -2.79 34.34 6.20
N ASP A 22 -2.72 35.66 6.06
CA ASP A 22 -3.54 36.42 5.14
C ASP A 22 -2.78 36.63 3.83
N VAL A 23 -3.46 36.37 2.70
CA VAL A 23 -2.92 36.65 1.36
C VAL A 23 -3.23 38.10 1.04
N ILE A 24 -2.19 38.86 0.72
CA ILE A 24 -2.27 40.29 0.40
C ILE A 24 -1.79 40.49 -1.04
N GLU A 25 -2.59 41.19 -1.85
CA GLU A 25 -2.26 41.56 -3.22
C GLU A 25 -2.08 43.08 -3.32
N LEU A 26 -1.12 43.50 -4.14
CA LEU A 26 -0.89 44.91 -4.43
C LEU A 26 -1.83 45.35 -5.56
N THR A 27 -2.79 46.22 -5.22
CA THR A 27 -3.71 46.83 -6.18
C THR A 27 -3.35 48.30 -6.41
N LYS A 28 -3.99 48.95 -7.39
CA LYS A 28 -3.88 50.41 -7.59
C LYS A 28 -4.32 51.22 -6.35
N ALA A 29 -5.14 50.63 -5.49
CA ALA A 29 -5.60 51.23 -4.24
C ALA A 29 -4.67 50.90 -3.03
N GLY A 30 -3.60 50.13 -3.24
CA GLY A 30 -2.68 49.69 -2.21
C GLY A 30 -2.78 48.19 -1.91
N LEU A 31 -2.19 47.77 -0.78
CA LEU A 31 -2.19 46.40 -0.31
C LEU A 31 -3.60 46.01 0.19
N MET A 32 -4.23 45.06 -0.48
CA MET A 32 -5.56 44.56 -0.13
C MET A 32 -5.46 43.09 0.26
N LYS A 33 -6.12 42.72 1.36
CA LYS A 33 -6.28 41.32 1.75
C LYS A 33 -7.27 40.66 0.78
N VAL A 34 -6.82 39.61 0.10
CA VAL A 34 -7.60 38.92 -0.94
C VAL A 34 -8.13 37.57 -0.46
N GLY A 35 -7.51 36.97 0.56
CA GLY A 35 -7.99 35.69 1.08
C GLY A 35 -7.10 35.06 2.14
N ARG A 36 -7.33 33.77 2.38
CA ARG A 36 -6.45 32.88 3.14
C ARG A 36 -5.64 32.02 2.18
N LEU A 37 -4.45 31.60 2.61
CA LEU A 37 -3.58 30.74 1.83
C LEU A 37 -4.29 29.43 1.48
N ASN A 38 -4.34 29.10 0.18
CA ASN A 38 -4.89 27.86 -0.34
C ASN A 38 -3.76 27.04 -0.96
N PHE A 39 -3.45 25.90 -0.35
CA PHE A 39 -2.37 25.03 -0.80
C PHE A 39 -2.80 24.18 -1.98
N VAL A 40 -1.96 24.10 -3.00
CA VAL A 40 -2.12 23.15 -4.10
C VAL A 40 -1.44 21.85 -3.70
N CYS A 41 -2.25 20.83 -3.42
CA CYS A 41 -1.75 19.51 -3.06
C CYS A 41 -1.82 18.56 -4.26
N VAL A 42 -0.76 17.77 -4.47
CA VAL A 42 -0.67 16.77 -5.53
C VAL A 42 -0.59 15.36 -4.95
N ASP A 43 -1.28 14.42 -5.59
CA ASP A 43 -1.21 12.97 -5.31
C ASP A 43 -1.18 12.19 -6.64
N THR A 44 -0.87 10.89 -6.58
CA THR A 44 -1.00 9.94 -7.68
C THR A 44 -2.20 9.04 -7.49
N GLN A 45 -2.90 8.68 -8.57
CA GLN A 45 -4.07 7.81 -8.47
C GLN A 45 -3.66 6.36 -8.19
N ALA A 46 -3.74 5.95 -6.92
CA ALA A 46 -3.35 4.62 -6.45
C ALA A 46 -4.32 4.14 -5.37
N ALA A 47 -4.94 2.97 -5.58
CA ALA A 47 -5.78 2.34 -4.57
C ALA A 47 -4.93 1.68 -3.48
N PRO A 48 -5.25 1.82 -2.17
CA PRO A 48 -6.41 2.51 -1.60
C PRO A 48 -6.12 3.96 -1.11
N TYR A 49 -5.06 4.60 -1.60
CA TYR A 49 -4.55 5.89 -1.12
C TYR A 49 -5.32 7.08 -1.69
N ALA A 50 -5.30 7.26 -3.00
CA ALA A 50 -6.05 8.30 -3.69
C ALA A 50 -6.78 7.71 -4.90
N MET A 51 -8.10 7.80 -4.85
CA MET A 51 -9.01 7.24 -5.83
C MET A 51 -10.05 8.29 -6.19
N LEU A 52 -10.53 8.24 -7.43
CA LEU A 52 -11.73 8.96 -7.83
C LEU A 52 -12.95 8.19 -7.33
N LYS A 53 -13.87 8.89 -6.68
CA LYS A 53 -15.14 8.30 -6.24
C LYS A 53 -15.92 7.79 -7.45
N PRO A 54 -16.50 6.57 -7.41
CA PRO A 54 -17.26 5.99 -8.51
C PRO A 54 -18.68 6.62 -8.69
N SER A 55 -18.89 7.86 -8.23
CA SER A 55 -20.21 8.51 -8.13
C SER A 55 -20.79 8.94 -9.49
N GLU A 56 -22.11 8.77 -9.67
CA GLU A 56 -22.90 9.32 -10.78
C GLU A 56 -23.17 10.83 -10.63
N GLU A 57 -23.04 11.38 -9.43
CA GLU A 57 -23.14 12.82 -9.19
C GLU A 57 -21.88 13.53 -9.69
N ASN A 58 -22.07 14.69 -10.36
CA ASN A 58 -21.00 15.62 -10.71
C ASN A 58 -20.40 16.24 -9.44
N LEU A 59 -19.56 15.48 -8.75
CA LEU A 59 -18.76 15.97 -7.65
C LEU A 59 -17.72 16.94 -8.22
N GLU A 60 -17.50 18.07 -7.55
CA GLU A 60 -16.51 19.08 -7.94
C GLU A 60 -15.43 19.25 -6.88
N GLY A 61 -14.28 19.78 -7.30
CA GLY A 61 -13.14 20.04 -6.41
C GLY A 61 -12.63 18.80 -5.68
N ASN A 62 -12.38 18.96 -4.38
CA ASN A 62 -11.78 17.92 -3.52
C ASN A 62 -12.76 16.79 -3.18
N SER A 63 -14.06 17.00 -3.36
CA SER A 63 -15.10 16.01 -3.01
C SER A 63 -15.07 14.78 -3.90
N ARG A 64 -14.45 14.90 -5.10
CA ARG A 64 -14.25 13.83 -6.08
C ARG A 64 -13.27 12.75 -5.63
N PHE A 65 -12.41 13.05 -4.66
CA PHE A 65 -11.35 12.15 -4.23
C PHE A 65 -11.72 11.42 -2.93
N GLU A 66 -11.33 10.16 -2.85
CA GLU A 66 -11.42 9.32 -1.66
C GLU A 66 -10.16 8.45 -1.50
N GLY A 67 -9.94 7.95 -0.28
CA GLY A 67 -8.85 7.05 0.04
C GLY A 67 -8.01 7.54 1.21
N PHE A 68 -7.06 6.70 1.61
CA PHE A 68 -6.27 6.90 2.81
C PHE A 68 -5.46 8.21 2.83
N SER A 69 -4.73 8.52 1.75
CA SER A 69 -3.91 9.74 1.68
C SER A 69 -4.77 11.01 1.63
N VAL A 70 -5.94 10.91 1.00
CA VAL A 70 -6.93 12.01 0.93
C VAL A 70 -7.51 12.32 2.31
N ASP A 71 -7.87 11.30 3.08
CA ASP A 71 -8.38 11.47 4.44
C ASP A 71 -7.30 11.99 5.39
N LEU A 72 -6.06 11.51 5.24
CA LEU A 72 -4.90 12.02 5.97
C LEU A 72 -4.70 13.52 5.68
N LEU A 73 -4.73 13.93 4.41
CA LEU A 73 -4.62 15.35 4.02
C LEU A 73 -5.71 16.20 4.66
N ARG A 74 -6.96 15.71 4.68
CA ARG A 74 -8.09 16.43 5.31
C ARG A 74 -7.87 16.64 6.80
N GLU A 75 -7.38 15.63 7.53
CA GLU A 75 -7.11 15.75 8.96
C GLU A 75 -5.90 16.66 9.25
N ILE A 76 -4.87 16.63 8.40
CA ILE A 76 -3.73 17.57 8.47
C ILE A 76 -4.23 19.00 8.25
N ALA A 77 -5.00 19.24 7.19
CA ALA A 77 -5.57 20.55 6.87
C ALA A 77 -6.46 21.09 7.99
N LYS A 78 -7.28 20.23 8.59
CA LYS A 78 -8.13 20.57 9.74
C LYS A 78 -7.33 20.88 11.00
N SER A 79 -6.27 20.13 11.29
CA SER A 79 -5.41 20.32 12.46
C SER A 79 -4.57 21.61 12.36
N LEU A 80 -4.11 21.94 11.16
CA LEU A 80 -3.25 23.10 10.90
C LEU A 80 -4.04 24.35 10.45
N GLY A 81 -5.31 24.19 10.07
CA GLY A 81 -6.21 25.30 9.74
C GLY A 81 -6.00 25.92 8.36
N PHE A 82 -5.56 25.15 7.36
CA PHE A 82 -5.39 25.63 5.98
C PHE A 82 -6.44 25.08 5.02
N ALA A 83 -6.72 25.82 3.95
CA ALA A 83 -7.51 25.36 2.82
C ALA A 83 -6.57 24.73 1.78
N PHE A 84 -7.06 23.74 1.03
CA PHE A 84 -6.29 23.13 -0.03
C PHE A 84 -7.15 22.80 -1.25
N THR A 85 -6.50 22.67 -2.40
CA THR A 85 -7.05 22.04 -3.60
C THR A 85 -6.23 20.80 -3.92
N LEU A 86 -6.88 19.64 -3.96
CA LEU A 86 -6.23 18.39 -4.34
C LEU A 86 -6.35 18.18 -5.86
N ARG A 87 -5.23 17.83 -6.49
CA ARG A 87 -5.16 17.42 -7.89
C ARG A 87 -4.28 16.18 -8.04
N LEU A 88 -4.47 15.47 -9.14
CA LEU A 88 -3.59 14.38 -9.51
C LEU A 88 -2.37 14.92 -10.26
N ALA A 89 -1.23 14.25 -10.12
CA ALA A 89 -0.05 14.51 -10.94
C ALA A 89 -0.41 14.40 -12.43
N LYS A 90 0.05 15.37 -13.23
CA LYS A 90 -0.32 15.52 -14.65
C LYS A 90 0.04 14.29 -15.48
N ASP A 91 1.19 13.69 -15.16
CA ASP A 91 1.71 12.48 -15.81
C ASP A 91 1.38 11.19 -15.04
N GLY A 92 0.70 11.30 -13.88
CA GLY A 92 0.37 10.19 -13.00
C GLY A 92 1.57 9.51 -12.33
N GLN A 93 2.76 10.11 -12.34
CA GLN A 93 3.97 9.52 -11.77
C GLN A 93 4.33 10.11 -10.41
N HIS A 94 5.01 9.34 -9.57
CA HIS A 94 5.54 9.80 -8.28
C HIS A 94 6.70 10.78 -8.42
N GLY A 95 7.55 10.52 -9.41
CA GLY A 95 8.67 11.37 -9.77
C GLY A 95 10.00 10.63 -9.80
N LYS A 96 10.67 10.75 -10.94
CA LYS A 96 11.95 10.14 -11.26
C LYS A 96 12.80 11.18 -11.98
N TYR A 97 14.09 11.20 -11.65
CA TYR A 97 15.05 12.02 -12.39
C TYR A 97 15.27 11.44 -13.78
N ASP A 98 15.12 12.28 -14.80
CA ASP A 98 15.46 11.95 -16.18
C ASP A 98 16.80 12.59 -16.55
N PRO A 99 17.87 11.78 -16.71
CA PRO A 99 19.19 12.29 -17.09
C PRO A 99 19.26 12.91 -18.49
N ALA A 100 18.31 12.58 -19.38
CA ALA A 100 18.30 13.12 -20.74
C ALA A 100 17.74 14.54 -20.81
N THR A 101 16.75 14.84 -19.98
CA THR A 101 16.12 16.17 -19.90
C THR A 101 16.61 17.00 -18.72
N GLU A 102 17.40 16.40 -17.82
CA GLU A 102 17.89 16.99 -16.56
C GLU A 102 16.75 17.47 -15.65
N LYS A 103 15.58 16.81 -15.74
CA LYS A 103 14.37 17.19 -15.01
C LYS A 103 13.81 16.04 -14.20
N TRP A 104 13.07 16.40 -13.16
CA TRP A 104 12.25 15.46 -12.42
C TRP A 104 10.84 15.38 -13.03
N THR A 105 10.29 14.18 -13.10
CA THR A 105 8.90 13.94 -13.50
C THR A 105 7.97 13.89 -12.28
N GLY A 106 6.67 13.68 -12.51
CA GLY A 106 5.71 13.36 -11.46
C GLY A 106 5.55 14.42 -10.39
N MET A 107 5.04 13.98 -9.22
CA MET A 107 4.85 14.85 -8.07
C MET A 107 6.12 15.61 -7.66
N ILE A 108 7.29 14.95 -7.69
CA ILE A 108 8.57 15.61 -7.39
C ILE A 108 8.87 16.75 -8.37
N GLY A 109 8.69 16.51 -9.67
CA GLY A 109 8.87 17.54 -10.69
C GLY A 109 7.94 18.73 -10.49
N GLU A 110 6.67 18.46 -10.20
CA GLU A 110 5.68 19.50 -9.97
C GLU A 110 5.94 20.33 -8.70
N LEU A 111 6.53 19.75 -7.66
CA LEU A 111 7.01 20.50 -6.49
C LEU A 111 8.18 21.41 -6.86
N LEU A 112 9.16 20.91 -7.62
CA LEU A 112 10.33 21.68 -8.03
C LEU A 112 9.99 22.82 -8.99
N GLU A 113 9.03 22.60 -9.88
CA GLU A 113 8.50 23.61 -10.80
C GLU A 113 7.47 24.55 -10.13
N GLN A 114 7.22 24.40 -8.82
CA GLN A 114 6.28 25.21 -8.03
C GLN A 114 4.83 25.16 -8.57
N GLU A 115 4.46 24.06 -9.21
CA GLU A 115 3.09 23.80 -9.63
C GLU A 115 2.24 23.17 -8.51
N ALA A 116 2.88 22.61 -7.50
CA ALA A 116 2.27 22.11 -6.27
C ALA A 116 3.06 22.60 -5.05
N ASP A 117 2.35 22.83 -3.95
CA ASP A 117 2.93 23.23 -2.67
C ASP A 117 3.22 22.04 -1.74
N LEU A 118 2.49 20.94 -1.93
CA LEU A 118 2.60 19.73 -1.11
C LEU A 118 2.31 18.49 -1.95
N ALA A 119 3.18 17.49 -1.85
CA ALA A 119 2.90 16.14 -2.35
C ALA A 119 2.49 15.23 -1.19
N ILE A 120 1.40 14.49 -1.36
CA ILE A 120 0.93 13.47 -0.43
C ILE A 120 0.55 12.23 -1.25
N GLY A 121 0.77 11.04 -0.71
CA GLY A 121 0.52 9.79 -1.44
C GLY A 121 1.47 8.67 -1.02
N ASP A 122 1.48 7.59 -1.79
CA ASP A 122 2.40 6.44 -1.63
C ASP A 122 3.81 6.74 -2.20
N LEU A 123 4.36 7.89 -1.82
CA LEU A 123 5.67 8.36 -2.26
C LEU A 123 6.79 7.82 -1.37
N THR A 124 7.56 6.86 -1.89
CA THR A 124 8.74 6.32 -1.19
C THR A 124 9.82 7.39 -1.01
N ILE A 125 10.28 7.56 0.23
CA ILE A 125 11.45 8.39 0.57
C ILE A 125 12.71 7.66 0.08
N THR A 126 13.42 8.27 -0.86
CA THR A 126 14.69 7.77 -1.39
C THR A 126 15.75 8.87 -1.29
N TYR A 127 17.02 8.48 -1.25
CA TYR A 127 18.15 9.40 -1.17
C TYR A 127 18.12 10.48 -2.28
N GLU A 128 17.87 10.08 -3.53
CA GLU A 128 17.82 11.02 -4.66
C GLU A 128 16.68 12.03 -4.54
N ARG A 129 15.52 11.62 -3.99
CA ARG A 129 14.37 12.53 -3.81
C ARG A 129 14.60 13.48 -2.64
N GLU A 130 15.15 12.98 -1.54
CA GLU A 130 15.45 13.77 -0.34
C GLU A 130 16.50 14.87 -0.60
N GLN A 131 17.34 14.72 -1.63
CA GLN A 131 18.27 15.77 -2.04
C GLN A 131 17.61 17.00 -2.69
N VAL A 132 16.38 16.86 -3.20
CA VAL A 132 15.73 17.90 -3.99
C VAL A 132 14.43 18.41 -3.36
N VAL A 133 13.80 17.61 -2.48
CA VAL A 133 12.63 18.01 -1.71
C VAL A 133 12.76 17.56 -0.26
N ASP A 134 12.14 18.31 0.64
CA ASP A 134 12.05 17.95 2.06
C ASP A 134 10.90 16.97 2.30
N PHE A 135 11.17 15.92 3.09
CA PHE A 135 10.17 14.95 3.53
C PHE A 135 9.79 15.14 5.00
N THR A 136 8.56 14.80 5.34
CA THR A 136 8.15 14.61 6.73
C THR A 136 8.71 13.31 7.30
N MET A 137 8.49 13.08 8.60
CA MET A 137 8.62 11.72 9.14
C MET A 137 7.66 10.77 8.41
N PRO A 138 8.08 9.52 8.13
CA PRO A 138 7.24 8.55 7.44
C PRO A 138 6.04 8.18 8.33
N TRP A 139 4.85 8.15 7.72
CA TRP A 139 3.59 7.80 8.40
C TRP A 139 3.19 6.32 8.21
N MET A 140 3.90 5.59 7.36
CA MET A 140 3.70 4.16 7.14
C MET A 140 5.04 3.45 6.90
N ASN A 141 5.26 2.34 7.59
CA ASN A 141 6.41 1.48 7.38
C ASN A 141 6.02 0.37 6.40
N LEU A 142 6.69 0.33 5.25
CA LEU A 142 6.51 -0.70 4.22
C LEU A 142 7.84 -1.42 3.99
N GLY A 143 7.76 -2.66 3.53
CA GLY A 143 8.92 -3.48 3.18
C GLY A 143 8.66 -4.31 1.93
N ILE A 144 9.75 -4.84 1.34
CA ILE A 144 9.66 -5.72 0.18
C ILE A 144 8.97 -7.03 0.62
N SER A 145 7.92 -7.42 -0.10
CA SER A 145 7.19 -8.66 0.14
C SER A 145 7.08 -9.49 -1.14
N ILE A 146 7.00 -10.82 -0.99
CA ILE A 146 6.86 -11.75 -2.11
C ILE A 146 5.40 -12.17 -2.20
N LEU A 147 4.73 -11.75 -3.27
CA LEU A 147 3.41 -12.24 -3.61
C LEU A 147 3.54 -13.56 -4.38
N TYR A 148 2.97 -14.64 -3.85
CA TYR A 148 2.90 -15.93 -4.54
C TYR A 148 1.45 -16.42 -4.63
N ARG A 149 1.14 -17.13 -5.71
CA ARG A 149 -0.18 -17.72 -5.90
C ARG A 149 -0.43 -18.75 -4.81
N ARG A 150 -1.54 -18.60 -4.08
CA ARG A 150 -2.00 -19.65 -3.17
C ARG A 150 -2.23 -20.94 -3.96
N VAL A 151 -1.52 -22.00 -3.59
CA VAL A 151 -1.76 -23.32 -4.17
C VAL A 151 -3.11 -23.79 -3.69
N ASN A 152 -4.04 -24.01 -4.63
CA ASN A 152 -5.30 -24.67 -4.33
C ASN A 152 -4.97 -26.08 -3.84
N ARG A 153 -5.18 -26.35 -2.55
CA ARG A 153 -5.12 -27.72 -2.02
C ARG A 153 -6.18 -28.51 -2.77
N ARG A 154 -5.75 -29.41 -3.66
CA ARG A 154 -6.68 -30.36 -4.30
C ARG A 154 -7.36 -31.12 -3.17
N ALA A 155 -8.66 -31.40 -3.31
CA ALA A 155 -9.35 -32.29 -2.38
C ALA A 155 -8.53 -33.59 -2.25
N PRO A 156 -8.38 -34.13 -1.02
CA PRO A 156 -7.66 -35.38 -0.84
C PRO A 156 -8.26 -36.43 -1.79
N ASN A 157 -7.39 -37.14 -2.50
CA ASN A 157 -7.81 -38.24 -3.36
C ASN A 157 -8.53 -39.29 -2.50
N PHE A 158 -9.49 -40.02 -3.05
CA PHE A 158 -10.19 -41.08 -2.31
C PHE A 158 -9.23 -42.11 -1.70
N PHE A 159 -8.09 -42.36 -2.35
CA PHE A 159 -7.02 -43.25 -1.88
C PHE A 159 -5.90 -42.55 -1.10
N SER A 160 -6.09 -41.31 -0.63
CA SER A 160 -5.11 -40.60 0.19
C SER A 160 -4.73 -41.37 1.47
N PHE A 161 -5.59 -42.27 1.96
CA PHE A 161 -5.27 -43.14 3.10
C PHE A 161 -4.24 -44.23 2.77
N MET A 162 -4.05 -44.58 1.49
CA MET A 162 -3.02 -45.54 1.04
C MET A 162 -1.66 -44.87 0.81
N ALA A 163 -1.63 -43.54 0.69
CA ALA A 163 -0.43 -42.75 0.46
C ALA A 163 0.70 -42.88 1.52
N PRO A 164 0.45 -43.25 2.80
CA PRO A 164 1.52 -43.49 3.75
C PRO A 164 2.43 -44.68 3.41
N LEU A 165 1.96 -45.63 2.58
CA LEU A 165 2.73 -46.80 2.15
C LEU A 165 3.02 -46.71 0.64
N SER A 166 4.26 -46.98 0.24
CA SER A 166 4.62 -47.02 -1.17
C SER A 166 3.98 -48.22 -1.87
N LEU A 167 3.85 -48.14 -3.20
CA LEU A 167 3.32 -49.23 -4.03
C LEU A 167 4.13 -50.53 -3.84
N ASP A 168 5.44 -50.41 -3.65
CA ASP A 168 6.31 -51.57 -3.40
C ASP A 168 5.95 -52.29 -2.11
N VAL A 169 5.66 -51.55 -1.03
CA VAL A 169 5.24 -52.14 0.24
C VAL A 169 3.89 -52.84 0.10
N TRP A 170 2.96 -52.25 -0.66
CA TRP A 170 1.69 -52.92 -0.98
C TRP A 170 1.89 -54.23 -1.75
N LEU A 171 2.81 -54.26 -2.72
CA LEU A 171 3.15 -55.48 -3.44
C LEU A 171 3.80 -56.52 -2.53
N TYR A 172 4.69 -56.13 -1.62
CA TYR A 172 5.28 -57.05 -0.64
C TYR A 172 4.24 -57.62 0.33
N ILE A 173 3.27 -56.82 0.79
CA ILE A 173 2.17 -57.31 1.62
C ILE A 173 1.34 -58.35 0.84
N ALA A 174 1.02 -58.07 -0.43
CA ALA A 174 0.24 -58.99 -1.26
C ALA A 174 0.99 -60.30 -1.55
N THR A 175 2.28 -60.23 -1.89
CA THR A 175 3.09 -61.43 -2.15
C THR A 175 3.34 -62.24 -0.88
N ALA A 176 3.62 -61.59 0.25
CA ALA A 176 3.76 -62.26 1.54
C ALA A 176 2.47 -62.96 1.95
N TYR A 177 1.31 -62.31 1.77
CA TYR A 177 0.00 -62.91 2.05
C TYR A 177 -0.25 -64.18 1.21
N LEU A 178 0.04 -64.13 -0.09
CA LEU A 178 -0.08 -65.30 -0.97
C LEU A 178 0.90 -66.41 -0.58
N ALA A 179 2.16 -66.07 -0.29
CA ALA A 179 3.19 -67.04 0.09
C ALA A 179 2.82 -67.77 1.40
N VAL A 180 2.39 -67.03 2.43
CA VAL A 180 1.95 -67.62 3.71
C VAL A 180 0.72 -68.50 3.52
N SER A 181 -0.25 -68.05 2.72
CA SER A 181 -1.46 -68.85 2.42
C SER A 181 -1.14 -70.16 1.72
N LEU A 182 -0.23 -70.14 0.73
CA LEU A 182 0.23 -71.34 0.03
C LEU A 182 0.99 -72.28 0.96
N LEU A 183 1.92 -71.76 1.77
CA LEU A 183 2.67 -72.56 2.74
C LEU A 183 1.73 -73.26 3.73
N LEU A 184 0.74 -72.54 4.27
CA LEU A 184 -0.26 -73.13 5.16
C LEU A 184 -1.10 -74.20 4.46
N HIS A 185 -1.49 -74.00 3.20
CA HIS A 185 -2.22 -75.02 2.42
C HIS A 185 -1.40 -76.29 2.24
N TRP A 186 -0.12 -76.14 1.87
CA TRP A 186 0.82 -77.25 1.72
C TRP A 186 1.02 -78.01 3.04
N LEU A 187 1.25 -77.29 4.14
CA LEU A 187 1.39 -77.89 5.46
C LEU A 187 0.12 -78.63 5.91
N ALA A 188 -1.07 -78.05 5.68
CA ALA A 188 -2.33 -78.70 6.01
C ALA A 188 -2.53 -80.01 5.24
N ARG A 189 -2.16 -80.04 3.95
CA ARG A 189 -2.20 -81.26 3.12
C ARG A 189 -1.19 -82.30 3.58
N TYR A 190 0.03 -81.88 3.94
CA TYR A 190 1.07 -82.77 4.43
C TYR A 190 0.72 -83.36 5.81
N ALA A 191 0.21 -82.53 6.73
CA ALA A 191 -0.27 -82.98 8.04
C ALA A 191 -1.47 -83.95 7.93
N ALA A 192 -2.39 -83.70 6.99
CA ALA A 192 -3.48 -84.63 6.71
C ALA A 192 -3.00 -85.96 6.11
N SER A 193 -1.88 -85.96 5.36
CA SER A 193 -1.26 -87.18 4.82
C SER A 193 -0.47 -87.99 5.86
N ILE A 194 -0.03 -87.36 6.96
CA ILE A 194 0.75 -88.03 8.03
C ILE A 194 -0.17 -88.65 9.09
N ASN A 195 -1.40 -88.15 9.26
CA ASN A 195 -2.38 -88.66 10.22
C ASN A 195 -3.23 -89.83 9.68
N PHE A 196 -2.64 -90.69 8.84
CA PHE A 196 -3.20 -91.98 8.42
C PHE A 196 -2.19 -93.11 8.64
#